data_AF-A0A661GVJ6-F1
#
_entry.id   AF-A0A661GVJ6-F1
#
_cell.length_a   1.000
_cell.length_b   1.000
_cell.length_c   1.000
_cell.angle_alpha   90.00
_cell.angle_beta   90.00
_cell.angle_gamma   90.00
#
_symmetry.space_group_name_H-M   'P 1'
#
loop_
_entity.id
_entity.type
_entity.pdbx_description
1 polymer ?
#
loop_
_entity_poly.entity_id
_entity_poly.type
_entity_poly.pdbx_seq_one_letter_code
_entity_poly.pdbx_strand_id
1 'polypeptide(L)'
;MRLRVDRLDQLPDGSQVIIDYKSGTSKVQDWLGERPARPQLLLYGIAAPGRAAALAFAQLRPRDSRFVGLGEVAAAPGIATDIAKVVKERMEADDWQSLNERWRENLERLAQAFVAGDAAVDPLAPASCTWCGLQPLCRINIAEDRLAVEAAQPVEQSAGGGV
;
A
#
# COMPACT_ATOMS: atom_id res chain seq x y z
N MET A 1 13.76 14.71 6.69
CA MET A 1 13.66 13.93 5.43
C MET A 1 13.86 14.88 4.25
N ARG A 2 14.57 14.47 3.19
CA ARG A 2 14.70 15.24 1.94
C ARG A 2 14.03 14.45 0.82
N LEU A 3 12.98 15.01 0.21
CA LEU A 3 12.26 14.37 -0.88
C LEU A 3 12.88 14.77 -2.23
N ARG A 4 12.87 13.82 -3.16
CA ARG A 4 13.15 14.05 -4.58
C ARG A 4 12.00 13.43 -5.36
N VAL A 5 11.25 14.28 -6.05
CA VAL A 5 10.17 13.84 -6.95
C VAL A 5 10.80 13.46 -8.29
N ASP A 6 10.32 12.37 -8.88
CA ASP A 6 10.80 11.85 -10.17
C ASP A 6 10.44 12.77 -11.33
N ARG A 7 9.15 13.11 -11.45
CA ARG A 7 8.63 14.05 -12.43
C ARG A 7 7.40 14.78 -11.90
N LEU A 8 7.33 16.07 -12.20
CA LEU A 8 6.21 16.94 -11.87
C LEU A 8 5.85 17.73 -13.11
N ASP A 9 4.62 17.54 -13.58
CA ASP A 9 4.07 18.25 -14.72
C ASP A 9 3.09 19.32 -14.23
N GLN A 10 3.23 20.55 -14.69
CA GLN A 10 2.28 21.62 -14.41
C GLN A 10 1.24 21.71 -15.52
N LEU A 11 -0.04 21.72 -15.16
CA LEU A 11 -1.17 21.87 -16.06
C LEU A 11 -1.47 23.36 -16.32
N PRO A 12 -2.25 23.70 -17.38
CA PRO A 12 -2.54 25.09 -17.73
C PRO A 12 -3.25 25.90 -16.63
N ASP A 13 -4.01 25.24 -15.76
CA ASP A 13 -4.68 25.86 -14.59
C ASP A 13 -3.75 26.05 -13.38
N GLY A 14 -2.48 25.65 -13.51
CA GLY A 14 -1.45 25.73 -12.48
C GLY A 14 -1.40 24.53 -11.54
N SER A 15 -2.36 23.61 -11.63
CA SER A 15 -2.34 22.34 -10.89
C SER A 15 -1.22 21.42 -11.40
N GLN A 16 -0.93 20.35 -10.67
CA GLN A 16 0.26 19.52 -10.87
C GLN A 16 -0.10 18.04 -10.96
N VAL A 17 0.62 17.33 -11.83
CA VAL A 17 0.59 15.87 -11.93
C VAL A 17 1.93 15.34 -11.46
N ILE A 18 1.91 14.45 -10.47
CA ILE A 18 3.12 13.84 -9.93
C ILE A 18 3.26 12.44 -10.50
N ILE A 19 4.41 12.17 -11.11
CA ILE A 19 4.71 10.93 -11.81
C ILE A 19 5.94 10.27 -11.21
N ASP A 20 5.82 8.99 -10.89
CA ASP A 20 6.90 8.14 -10.36
C ASP A 20 7.15 6.96 -11.32
N TYR A 21 8.39 6.78 -11.76
CA TYR A 21 8.71 5.78 -12.78
C TYR A 21 8.97 4.42 -12.14
N LYS A 22 8.38 3.35 -12.70
CA LYS A 22 8.58 1.98 -12.22
C LYS A 22 8.76 1.00 -13.37
N SER A 23 9.73 0.10 -13.24
CA SER A 23 9.93 -1.03 -14.17
C SER A 23 9.04 -2.24 -13.86
N GLY A 24 8.54 -2.35 -12.62
CA GLY A 24 7.63 -3.41 -12.19
C GLY A 24 6.16 -3.11 -12.51
N THR A 25 5.31 -4.13 -12.35
CA THR A 25 3.86 -3.93 -12.42
C THR A 25 3.41 -2.99 -11.30
N SER A 26 2.48 -2.09 -11.63
CA SER A 26 1.87 -1.16 -10.69
C SER A 26 0.35 -1.26 -10.73
N LYS A 27 -0.26 -1.10 -9.56
CA LYS A 27 -1.72 -1.11 -9.39
C LYS A 27 -2.12 0.03 -8.48
N VAL A 28 -3.26 0.68 -8.78
CA VAL A 28 -3.83 1.70 -7.89
C VAL A 28 -4.12 1.12 -6.50
N GLN A 29 -4.46 -0.18 -6.42
CA GLN A 29 -4.71 -0.86 -5.15
C GLN A 29 -3.49 -0.86 -4.22
N ASP A 30 -2.27 -0.65 -4.72
CA ASP A 30 -1.06 -0.52 -3.90
C ASP A 30 -1.05 0.76 -3.04
N TRP A 31 -1.96 1.70 -3.31
CA TRP A 31 -2.15 2.96 -2.59
C TRP A 31 -3.31 2.95 -1.59
N LEU A 32 -4.10 1.88 -1.55
CA LEU A 32 -5.34 1.84 -0.79
C LEU A 32 -5.19 1.04 0.51
N GLY A 33 -6.10 1.28 1.45
CA GLY A 33 -6.11 0.65 2.77
C GLY A 33 -5.19 1.34 3.76
N GLU A 34 -5.23 0.86 5.01
CA GLU A 34 -4.54 1.50 6.14
C GLU A 34 -3.02 1.42 6.07
N ARG A 35 -2.48 0.42 5.37
CA ARG A 35 -1.03 0.18 5.17
C ARG A 35 -0.70 0.11 3.67
N PRO A 36 -0.67 1.26 2.95
CA PRO A 36 -0.38 1.26 1.52
C PRO A 36 0.97 0.62 1.21
N ALA A 37 1.01 -0.34 0.28
CA ALA A 37 2.22 -1.07 -0.08
C ALA A 37 3.24 -0.18 -0.82
N ARG A 38 2.78 0.87 -1.50
CA ARG A 38 3.63 1.82 -2.25
C ARG A 38 3.29 3.28 -1.91
N PRO A 39 3.64 3.76 -0.71
CA PRO A 39 3.21 5.07 -0.21
C PRO A 39 3.99 6.27 -0.78
N GLN A 40 5.00 6.04 -1.64
CA GLN A 40 5.91 7.07 -2.13
C GLN A 40 5.19 8.26 -2.81
N LEU A 41 4.27 7.98 -3.74
CA LEU A 41 3.50 9.02 -4.42
C LEU A 41 2.55 9.78 -3.48
N LEU A 42 1.99 9.08 -2.49
CA LEU A 42 1.09 9.67 -1.49
C LEU A 42 1.83 10.73 -0.67
N LEU A 43 3.05 10.39 -0.26
CA LEU A 43 3.94 11.31 0.46
C LEU A 43 4.31 12.54 -0.38
N TYR A 44 4.54 12.38 -1.69
CA TYR A 44 4.77 13.52 -2.58
C TYR A 44 3.54 14.42 -2.69
N GLY A 45 2.34 13.85 -2.83
CA GLY A 45 1.09 14.60 -2.86
C GLY A 45 0.87 15.40 -1.58
N ILE A 46 1.12 14.79 -0.42
CA ILE A 46 0.97 15.44 0.89
C ILE A 46 2.01 16.54 1.13
N ALA A 47 3.24 16.38 0.60
CA ALA A 47 4.31 17.36 0.73
C ALA A 47 4.06 18.64 -0.10
N ALA A 48 3.14 18.59 -1.08
CA ALA A 48 2.71 19.74 -1.89
C ALA A 48 1.18 19.86 -1.90
N PRO A 49 0.55 20.09 -0.73
CA PRO A 49 -0.90 20.02 -0.59
C PRO A 49 -1.60 21.11 -1.41
N GLY A 50 -2.75 20.77 -2.01
CA GLY A 50 -3.57 21.68 -2.81
C GLY A 50 -3.02 21.98 -4.21
N ARG A 51 -1.92 21.34 -4.64
CA ARG A 51 -1.39 21.48 -5.99
C ARG A 51 -1.47 20.21 -6.82
N ALA A 52 -1.41 19.02 -6.20
CA ALA A 52 -1.47 17.76 -6.92
C ALA A 52 -2.92 17.42 -7.33
N ALA A 53 -3.23 17.57 -8.62
CA ALA A 53 -4.51 17.18 -9.21
C ALA A 53 -4.53 15.72 -9.68
N ALA A 54 -3.37 15.08 -9.83
CA ALA A 54 -3.27 13.65 -10.08
C ALA A 54 -1.93 13.04 -9.63
N LEU A 55 -1.97 11.77 -9.26
CA LEU A 55 -0.81 10.93 -8.96
C LEU A 55 -0.79 9.74 -9.92
N ALA A 56 0.38 9.44 -10.51
CA ALA A 56 0.51 8.33 -11.43
C ALA A 56 1.85 7.59 -11.28
N PHE A 57 1.78 6.26 -11.36
CA PHE A 57 2.96 5.49 -11.78
C PHE A 57 3.08 5.54 -13.30
N ALA A 58 4.28 5.81 -13.79
CA ALA A 58 4.66 5.49 -15.16
C ALA A 58 5.29 4.09 -15.19
N GLN A 59 4.51 3.08 -15.57
CA GLN A 59 5.00 1.72 -15.75
C GLN A 59 5.82 1.65 -17.05
N LEU A 60 7.09 1.29 -16.93
CA LEU A 60 8.04 1.17 -18.04
C LEU A 60 8.37 -0.30 -18.29
N ARG A 61 7.51 -0.98 -19.05
CA ARG A 61 7.65 -2.40 -19.39
C ARG A 61 7.58 -2.62 -20.89
N PRO A 62 8.45 -3.47 -21.48
CA PRO A 62 8.35 -3.79 -22.90
C PRO A 62 6.93 -4.24 -23.27
N ARG A 63 6.32 -3.55 -24.24
CA ARG A 63 4.96 -3.81 -24.76
C ARG A 63 3.80 -3.56 -23.77
N ASP A 64 4.06 -3.02 -22.57
CA ASP A 64 3.03 -2.68 -21.56
C ASP A 64 3.43 -1.41 -20.80
N SER A 65 3.92 -0.39 -21.54
CA SER A 65 4.19 0.93 -20.98
C SER A 65 2.88 1.71 -20.86
N ARG A 66 2.53 2.13 -19.65
CA ARG A 66 1.26 2.80 -19.37
C ARG A 66 1.34 3.63 -18.09
N PHE A 67 0.43 4.59 -17.96
CA PHE A 67 0.15 5.19 -16.67
C PHE A 67 -0.83 4.34 -15.88
N VAL A 68 -0.65 4.34 -14.56
CA VAL A 68 -1.59 3.78 -13.59
C VAL A 68 -1.75 4.84 -12.52
N GLY A 69 -2.92 5.48 -12.46
CA GLY A 69 -3.09 6.65 -11.60
C GLY A 69 -4.51 6.95 -11.16
N LEU A 70 -4.59 7.89 -10.23
CA LEU A 70 -5.81 8.51 -9.74
C LEU A 70 -5.63 10.03 -9.72
N GLY A 71 -6.70 10.76 -9.95
CA GLY A 71 -6.68 12.21 -9.87
C GLY A 71 -8.07 12.82 -9.95
N GLU A 72 -8.15 14.10 -9.66
CA GLU A 72 -9.29 14.95 -9.99
C GLU A 72 -9.41 15.16 -11.51
N VAL A 73 -8.27 15.08 -12.23
CA VAL A 73 -8.18 15.27 -13.68
C VAL A 73 -7.60 14.06 -14.38
N ALA A 74 -8.14 13.73 -15.55
CA ALA A 74 -7.64 12.67 -16.43
C ALA A 74 -6.44 13.15 -17.26
N ALA A 75 -5.33 13.50 -16.60
CA ALA A 75 -4.17 14.11 -17.24
C ALA A 75 -3.44 13.22 -18.27
N ALA A 76 -3.63 11.90 -18.20
CA ALA A 76 -3.10 10.94 -19.15
C ALA A 76 -3.95 9.65 -19.18
N PRO A 77 -3.91 8.86 -20.27
CA PRO A 77 -4.58 7.57 -20.33
C PRO A 77 -4.12 6.63 -19.20
N GLY A 78 -5.05 6.09 -18.43
CA GLY A 78 -4.78 5.22 -17.28
C GLY A 78 -4.83 5.93 -15.92
N ILE A 79 -5.08 7.24 -15.90
CA ILE A 79 -5.44 7.99 -14.69
C ILE A 79 -6.97 8.00 -14.57
N ALA A 80 -7.50 7.35 -13.54
CA ALA A 80 -8.94 7.32 -13.28
C ALA A 80 -9.37 8.50 -12.40
N THR A 81 -10.55 9.05 -12.69
CA THR A 81 -11.14 10.20 -11.98
C THR A 81 -12.40 9.87 -11.18
N ASP A 82 -13.00 8.70 -11.44
CA ASP A 82 -14.11 8.18 -10.63
C ASP A 82 -13.55 7.55 -9.34
N ILE A 83 -13.18 8.42 -8.39
CA ILE A 83 -12.49 8.04 -7.16
C ILE A 83 -13.32 7.04 -6.35
N ALA A 84 -14.57 7.40 -6.04
CA ALA A 84 -15.47 6.56 -5.26
C ALA A 84 -15.55 5.14 -5.81
N LYS A 85 -15.67 4.98 -7.14
CA LYS A 85 -15.72 3.66 -7.76
C LYS A 85 -14.43 2.86 -7.62
N VAL A 86 -13.27 3.49 -7.77
CA VAL A 86 -11.98 2.77 -7.71
C VAL A 86 -11.65 2.34 -6.28
N VAL A 87 -12.05 3.11 -5.27
CA VAL A 87 -11.62 2.89 -3.88
C VAL A 87 -12.63 2.16 -2.99
N LYS A 88 -13.90 2.07 -3.41
CA LYS A 88 -15.06 1.57 -2.63
C LYS A 88 -14.83 0.35 -1.73
N GLU A 89 -14.00 -0.60 -2.15
CA GLU A 89 -13.78 -1.85 -1.40
C GLU A 89 -12.63 -1.77 -0.37
N ARG A 90 -11.79 -0.75 -0.45
CA ARG A 90 -10.51 -0.68 0.29
C ARG A 90 -10.31 0.61 1.06
N MET A 91 -11.09 1.63 0.76
CA MET A 91 -10.99 2.91 1.44
C MET A 91 -12.28 3.72 1.31
N GLU A 92 -12.66 4.42 2.37
CA GLU A 92 -13.79 5.33 2.37
C GLU A 92 -13.32 6.70 1.88
N ALA A 93 -13.63 7.01 0.62
CA ALA A 93 -13.41 8.32 0.03
C ALA A 93 -14.36 8.48 -1.17
N ASP A 94 -15.05 9.61 -1.21
CA ASP A 94 -16.03 9.92 -2.25
C ASP A 94 -15.41 10.70 -3.42
N ASP A 95 -14.32 11.41 -3.15
CA ASP A 95 -13.67 12.32 -4.09
C ASP A 95 -12.15 12.38 -3.89
N TRP A 96 -11.47 13.17 -4.74
CA TRP A 96 -10.03 13.35 -4.69
C TRP A 96 -9.55 13.96 -3.36
N GLN A 97 -10.31 14.89 -2.80
CA GLN A 97 -9.94 15.57 -1.56
C GLN A 97 -9.99 14.60 -0.37
N SER A 98 -11.14 13.94 -0.15
CA SER A 98 -11.34 12.96 0.91
C SER A 98 -10.36 11.79 0.80
N LEU A 99 -9.98 11.40 -0.43
CA LEU A 99 -8.95 10.40 -0.68
C LEU A 99 -7.57 10.84 -0.17
N ASN A 100 -7.16 12.08 -0.47
CA ASN A 100 -5.89 12.64 -0.01
C ASN A 100 -5.86 12.81 1.51
N GLU A 101 -7.00 13.13 2.13
CA GLU A 101 -7.15 13.18 3.59
C GLU A 101 -6.94 11.79 4.22
N ARG A 102 -7.56 10.74 3.66
CA ARG A 102 -7.34 9.36 4.15
C ARG A 102 -5.88 8.92 4.02
N TRP A 103 -5.23 9.26 2.90
CA TRP A 103 -3.80 8.99 2.74
C TRP A 103 -2.95 9.71 3.78
N ARG A 104 -3.25 10.98 4.07
CA ARG A 104 -2.57 11.75 5.12
C ARG A 104 -2.70 11.06 6.47
N GLU A 105 -3.92 10.73 6.88
CA GLU A 105 -4.19 10.06 8.15
C GLU A 105 -3.43 8.73 8.27
N ASN A 106 -3.45 7.91 7.22
CA ASN A 106 -2.73 6.63 7.19
C ASN A 106 -1.22 6.81 7.34
N LEU A 107 -0.62 7.76 6.61
CA LEU A 107 0.81 8.00 6.70
C LEU A 107 1.23 8.61 8.04
N GLU A 108 0.43 9.52 8.60
CA GLU A 108 0.68 10.10 9.93
C GLU A 108 0.60 9.03 11.02
N ARG A 109 -0.41 8.15 10.98
CA ARG A 109 -0.52 7.01 11.90
C ARG A 109 0.68 6.08 11.82
N LEU A 110 1.12 5.73 10.60
CA LEU A 110 2.30 4.88 10.40
C LEU A 110 3.59 5.54 10.90
N ALA A 111 3.75 6.85 10.66
CA ALA A 111 4.89 7.60 11.17
C ALA A 111 4.90 7.66 12.71
N GLN A 112 3.74 7.84 13.34
CA GLN A 112 3.60 7.84 14.79
C GLN A 112 3.95 6.47 15.39
N ALA A 113 3.45 5.38 14.82
CA ALA A 113 3.79 4.02 15.27
C ALA A 113 5.31 3.77 15.20
N PHE A 114 5.95 4.20 14.11
CA PHE A 114 7.41 4.12 13.96
C PHE A 114 8.15 4.92 15.04
N VAL A 115 7.73 6.17 15.30
CA VAL A 115 8.35 7.01 16.34
C VAL A 115 8.14 6.44 17.75
N ALA A 116 6.99 5.81 17.99
CA ALA A 116 6.69 5.13 19.26
C ALA A 116 7.50 3.83 19.46
N GLY A 117 8.21 3.36 18.43
CA GLY A 117 9.00 2.13 18.50
C GLY A 117 8.15 0.86 18.37
N ASP A 118 6.97 0.95 17.75
CA ASP A 118 6.18 -0.24 17.42
C ASP A 118 6.95 -1.10 16.40
N ALA A 119 7.23 -2.34 16.80
CA ALA A 119 8.08 -3.29 16.08
C ALA A 119 7.48 -4.71 16.06
N ALA A 120 6.15 -4.82 16.10
CA ALA A 120 5.48 -6.11 15.96
C ALA A 120 5.86 -6.83 14.65
N VAL A 121 5.97 -8.17 14.71
CA VAL A 121 6.22 -8.99 13.51
C VAL A 121 4.92 -9.10 12.72
N ASP A 122 4.73 -8.16 11.80
CA ASP A 122 3.47 -7.95 11.07
C ASP A 122 3.73 -7.71 9.55
N PRO A 123 4.04 -8.78 8.78
CA PRO A 123 4.24 -8.67 7.34
C PRO A 123 2.94 -8.30 6.62
N LEU A 124 3.01 -7.38 5.65
CA LEU A 124 1.83 -6.92 4.91
C LEU A 124 1.12 -8.05 4.12
N ALA A 125 1.89 -9.03 3.66
CA ALA A 125 1.40 -10.27 3.05
C ALA A 125 2.41 -11.40 3.27
N PRO A 126 2.01 -12.69 3.16
CA PRO A 126 2.96 -13.81 3.26
C PRO A 126 4.14 -13.70 2.30
N ALA A 127 3.91 -13.18 1.09
CA ALA A 127 4.93 -12.93 0.08
C ALA A 127 5.97 -11.86 0.48
N SER A 128 5.70 -11.01 1.49
CA SER A 128 6.69 -10.08 2.03
C SER A 128 7.91 -10.82 2.59
N CYS A 129 7.70 -12.00 3.17
CA CYS A 129 8.76 -12.84 3.71
C CYS A 129 9.68 -13.41 2.62
N THR A 130 9.20 -13.56 1.38
CA THR A 130 9.99 -14.09 0.25
C THR A 130 11.24 -13.26 -0.03
N TRP A 131 11.17 -11.94 0.16
CA TRP A 131 12.26 -11.00 -0.19
C TRP A 131 12.87 -10.29 1.02
N CYS A 132 12.32 -10.47 2.22
CA CYS A 132 12.77 -9.78 3.44
C CYS A 132 14.13 -10.29 3.96
N GLY A 133 14.34 -11.62 4.00
CA GLY A 133 15.60 -12.24 4.46
C GLY A 133 15.86 -12.20 5.97
N LEU A 134 14.93 -11.67 6.77
CA LEU A 134 15.07 -11.51 8.23
C LEU A 134 14.38 -12.59 9.07
N GLN A 135 13.99 -13.72 8.46
CA GLN A 135 13.32 -14.83 9.14
C GLN A 135 14.05 -15.32 10.41
N PRO A 136 15.41 -15.45 10.42
CA PRO A 136 16.12 -15.86 11.63
C PRO A 136 15.98 -14.87 12.81
N LEU A 137 15.73 -13.60 12.52
CA LEU A 137 15.53 -12.55 13.52
C LEU A 137 14.10 -12.55 14.05
N CYS A 138 13.10 -12.52 13.17
CA CYS A 138 11.70 -12.39 13.57
C CYS A 138 11.05 -13.72 14.01
N ARG A 139 11.63 -14.87 13.64
CA ARG A 139 11.18 -16.23 14.01
C ARG A 139 9.72 -16.54 13.67
N ILE A 140 9.13 -15.84 12.69
CA ILE A 140 7.71 -15.97 12.33
C ILE A 140 7.32 -17.42 11.97
N ASN A 141 8.18 -18.13 11.24
CA ASN A 141 7.92 -19.52 10.83
C ASN A 141 7.85 -20.49 12.02
N ILE A 142 8.51 -20.19 13.15
CA ILE A 142 8.47 -21.07 14.34
C ILE A 142 7.09 -21.01 15.00
N ALA A 143 6.44 -19.85 14.97
CA ALA A 143 5.07 -19.69 15.50
C ALA A 143 4.05 -20.41 14.61
N GLU A 144 4.20 -20.30 13.29
CA GLU A 144 3.34 -20.98 12.30
C GLU A 144 3.48 -22.50 12.36
N ASP A 145 4.70 -23.02 12.43
CA ASP A 145 4.96 -24.46 12.54
C ASP A 145 4.40 -25.03 13.85
N ARG A 146 4.47 -24.30 14.97
CA ARG A 146 3.89 -24.73 16.25
C ARG A 146 2.37 -24.85 16.19
N LEU A 147 1.69 -23.86 15.61
CA LEU A 147 0.24 -23.87 15.44
C LEU A 147 -0.20 -25.00 14.50
N ALA A 148 0.57 -25.27 13.44
CA ALA A 148 0.30 -26.38 12.52
C ALA A 148 0.49 -27.75 13.18
N VAL A 149 1.51 -27.89 14.04
CA VAL A 149 1.75 -29.13 14.81
C VAL A 149 0.65 -29.35 15.86
N GLU A 150 0.21 -28.30 16.57
CA GLU A 150 -0.88 -28.39 17.56
C GLU A 150 -2.23 -28.72 16.92
N ALA A 151 -2.53 -28.15 15.74
CA ALA A 151 -3.76 -28.45 14.99
C ALA A 151 -3.78 -29.86 14.37
N ALA A 152 -2.60 -30.47 14.14
CA ALA A 152 -2.46 -31.80 13.56
C ALA A 152 -2.44 -32.93 14.61
N GLN A 153 -2.46 -32.62 15.90
CA GLN A 153 -2.56 -33.65 16.95
C GLN A 153 -4.00 -34.18 17.02
N PRO A 154 -4.24 -35.51 16.87
CA PRO A 154 -5.56 -36.07 17.08
C PRO A 154 -5.97 -35.85 18.54
N VAL A 155 -7.21 -35.44 18.77
CA VAL A 155 -7.83 -35.52 20.10
C VAL A 155 -7.85 -36.99 20.48
N GLU A 156 -6.94 -37.43 21.36
CA GLU A 156 -7.03 -38.74 21.99
C GLU A 156 -8.34 -38.77 22.80
N GLN A 157 -9.40 -39.31 22.21
CA GLN A 157 -10.57 -39.71 22.96
C GLN A 157 -10.12 -40.84 23.90
N SER A 158 -10.07 -40.53 25.19
CA SER A 158 -9.87 -41.53 26.24
C SER A 158 -11.07 -42.49 26.25
N ALA A 159 -11.00 -43.52 25.42
CA ALA A 159 -11.80 -44.73 25.58
C ALA A 159 -11.18 -45.58 26.68
N GLY A 160 -11.55 -45.30 27.94
CA GLY A 160 -11.52 -46.28 29.03
C GLY A 160 -12.93 -46.26 29.63
N GLY A 161 -13.81 -47.21 29.36
CA GLY A 161 -13.59 -48.65 29.44
C GLY A 161 -13.86 -49.04 30.88
N GLY A 162 -15.14 -49.27 31.20
CA GLY A 162 -15.57 -49.65 32.53
C GLY A 162 -15.13 -51.05 32.92
N VAL A 163 -14.99 -51.24 34.23
CA VAL A 163 -15.57 -52.35 35.01
C VAL A 163 -16.03 -51.74 36.34
#